data_AF-A0A6A4QE56-F1
#
_entry.id   AF-A0A6A4QE56-F1
#
_cell.length_a   1.000
_cell.length_b   1.000
_cell.length_c   1.000
_cell.angle_alpha   90.00
_cell.angle_beta   90.00
_cell.angle_gamma   90.00
#
_symmetry.space_group_name_H-M   'P 1'
#
loop_
_entity.id
_entity.type
_entity.pdbx_description
1 polymer ?
#
loop_
_entity_poly.entity_id
_entity_poly.type
_entity_poly.pdbx_seq_one_letter_code
_entity_poly.pdbx_strand_id
1 'polypeptide(L)'
;MEQKMFDLLHAYRKFKPHMLMVLIHLCYTFGYFMIEASFNHGMSPHVFVTYRYFVGGVVIFPFAYFFERNVRPKLTFALFLEIFVLSLLGVCLAVNMCFASMKYTSPTFVAAMLNTIASITFIIAVPLRFA
;
A
#
# COMPACT_ATOMS: atom_id res chain seq x y z
N MET A 1 -38.82 -4.58 -18.92
CA MET A 1 -38.02 -3.45 -18.36
C MET A 1 -37.11 -3.95 -17.24
N GLU A 2 -37.60 -4.84 -16.37
CA GLU A 2 -36.82 -5.42 -15.26
C GLU A 2 -35.64 -6.31 -15.68
N GLN A 3 -35.75 -7.08 -16.77
CA GLN A 3 -34.63 -7.91 -17.28
C GLN A 3 -33.39 -7.07 -17.63
N LYS A 4 -33.58 -5.97 -18.39
CA LYS A 4 -32.51 -5.02 -18.75
C LYS A 4 -31.91 -4.34 -17.51
N MET A 5 -32.74 -4.06 -16.49
CA MET A 5 -32.28 -3.49 -15.23
C MET A 5 -31.41 -4.48 -14.44
N PHE A 6 -31.78 -5.76 -14.43
CA PHE A 6 -31.00 -6.83 -13.82
C PHE A 6 -29.66 -7.06 -14.54
N ASP A 7 -29.66 -7.06 -15.87
CA ASP A 7 -28.45 -7.19 -16.69
C ASP A 7 -27.49 -6.02 -16.48
N LEU A 8 -28.00 -4.78 -16.42
CA LEU A 8 -27.21 -3.60 -16.10
C LEU A 8 -26.64 -3.65 -14.69
N LEU A 9 -27.41 -4.11 -13.70
CA LEU A 9 -26.94 -4.24 -12.33
C LEU A 9 -25.83 -5.31 -12.23
N HIS A 10 -25.95 -6.40 -12.98
CA HIS A 10 -24.95 -7.47 -13.04
C HIS A 10 -23.65 -7.02 -13.71
N ALA A 11 -23.78 -6.30 -14.83
CA ALA A 11 -22.65 -5.69 -15.53
C ALA A 11 -21.94 -4.65 -14.66
N TYR A 12 -22.69 -3.78 -13.97
CA TYR A 12 -22.14 -2.81 -13.02
C TYR A 12 -21.38 -3.49 -11.88
N ARG A 13 -21.96 -4.54 -11.28
CA ARG A 13 -21.34 -5.25 -10.16
C ARG A 13 -20.05 -5.98 -10.57
N LYS A 14 -19.98 -6.47 -11.81
CA LYS A 14 -18.77 -7.06 -12.40
C LYS A 14 -17.69 -6.02 -12.70
N PHE A 15 -18.09 -4.82 -13.15
CA PHE A 15 -17.15 -3.75 -13.52
C PHE A 15 -16.72 -2.86 -12.35
N LYS A 16 -17.52 -2.80 -11.27
CA LYS A 16 -17.26 -2.05 -10.03
C LYS A 16 -15.85 -2.24 -9.47
N PRO A 17 -15.30 -3.47 -9.29
CA PRO A 17 -13.94 -3.63 -8.77
C PRO A 17 -12.88 -3.06 -9.72
N HIS A 18 -13.10 -3.10 -11.03
CA HIS A 18 -12.13 -2.59 -12.01
C HIS A 18 -12.11 -1.06 -12.01
N MET A 19 -13.29 -0.42 -11.96
CA MET A 19 -13.39 1.03 -11.77
C MET A 19 -12.75 1.48 -10.45
N LEU A 20 -12.95 0.73 -9.37
CA LEU A 20 -12.35 1.03 -8.08
C LEU A 20 -10.81 0.92 -8.13
N MET A 21 -10.27 -0.10 -8.81
CA MET A 21 -8.83 -0.24 -9.00
C MET A 21 -8.21 0.93 -9.78
N VAL A 22 -8.87 1.37 -10.85
CA VAL A 22 -8.42 2.53 -11.64
C VAL A 22 -8.45 3.79 -10.80
N LEU A 23 -9.53 4.02 -10.04
CA LEU A 23 -9.65 5.17 -9.15
C LEU A 23 -8.54 5.18 -8.09
N ILE A 24 -8.28 4.03 -7.46
CA ILE A 24 -7.21 3.89 -6.47
C ILE A 24 -5.84 4.18 -7.10
N HIS A 25 -5.56 3.67 -8.30
CA HIS A 25 -4.31 3.94 -9.00
C HIS A 25 -4.15 5.43 -9.34
N LEU A 26 -5.22 6.09 -9.80
CA LEU A 26 -5.19 7.53 -10.07
C LEU A 26 -4.85 8.33 -8.81
N CYS A 27 -5.49 8.02 -7.68
CA CYS A 27 -5.19 8.66 -6.40
C CYS A 27 -3.74 8.44 -5.97
N TYR A 28 -3.21 7.22 -6.13
CA TYR A 28 -1.82 6.92 -5.82
C TYR A 28 -0.86 7.71 -6.71
N THR A 29 -1.04 7.68 -8.02
CA THR A 29 -0.19 8.40 -8.97
C THR A 29 -0.17 9.89 -8.68
N PHE A 30 -1.33 10.50 -8.46
CA PHE A 30 -1.44 11.91 -8.07
C PHE A 30 -0.69 12.20 -6.77
N GLY A 31 -0.84 11.33 -5.76
CA GLY A 31 -0.10 11.43 -4.50
C GLY A 31 1.41 11.38 -4.71
N TYR A 32 1.93 10.48 -5.56
CA TYR A 32 3.36 10.40 -5.86
C TYR A 32 3.91 11.67 -6.51
N PHE A 33 3.16 12.30 -7.42
CA PHE A 33 3.56 13.60 -7.98
C PHE A 33 3.63 14.70 -6.92
N MET A 34 2.68 14.75 -5.98
CA MET A 34 2.74 15.70 -4.86
C MET A 34 3.95 15.46 -3.94
N ILE A 35 4.29 14.19 -3.71
CA ILE A 35 5.46 13.81 -2.90
C ILE A 35 6.75 14.22 -3.60
N GLU A 36 6.87 13.94 -4.89
CA GLU A 36 8.01 14.35 -5.72
C GLU A 36 8.16 15.88 -5.71
N ALA A 37 7.07 16.63 -5.88
CA ALA A 37 7.08 18.08 -5.77
C ALA A 37 7.57 18.54 -4.39
N SER A 38 7.15 17.88 -3.31
CA SER A 38 7.58 18.20 -1.94
C SER A 38 9.07 17.92 -1.72
N PHE A 39 9.59 16.83 -2.29
CA PHE A 39 11.02 16.50 -2.24
C PHE A 39 11.87 17.50 -3.04
N ASN A 40 11.37 17.95 -4.19
CA ASN A 40 12.02 18.98 -4.99
C ASN A 40 12.09 20.35 -4.27
N HIS A 41 11.17 20.62 -3.35
CA HIS A 41 11.21 21.80 -2.47
C HIS A 41 12.08 21.61 -1.21
N GLY A 42 12.88 20.53 -1.15
CA GLY A 42 13.86 20.31 -0.09
C GLY A 42 13.38 19.45 1.09
N MET A 43 12.19 18.86 1.02
CA MET A 43 11.72 17.94 2.06
C MET A 43 12.53 16.63 2.07
N SER A 44 13.07 16.25 3.23
CA SER A 44 13.78 14.98 3.39
C SER A 44 12.81 13.78 3.26
N PRO A 45 13.14 12.76 2.44
CA PRO A 45 12.33 11.55 2.29
C PRO A 45 12.03 10.83 3.61
N HIS A 46 13.01 10.79 4.53
CA HIS A 46 12.83 10.15 5.83
C HIS A 46 11.78 10.87 6.70
N VAL A 47 11.80 12.20 6.70
CA VAL A 47 10.83 13.01 7.48
C VAL A 47 9.42 12.80 6.94
N PHE A 48 9.27 12.74 5.62
CA PHE A 48 8.00 12.45 4.97
C PHE A 48 7.44 11.07 5.36
N VAL A 49 8.30 10.05 5.33
CA VAL A 49 7.91 8.67 5.69
C VAL A 49 7.48 8.59 7.16
N THR A 50 8.23 9.20 8.08
CA THR A 50 7.86 9.24 9.50
C THR A 50 6.52 9.92 9.72
N TYR A 51 6.29 11.07 9.08
CA TYR A 51 5.03 11.80 9.19
C TYR A 51 3.84 10.97 8.67
N ARG A 52 4.01 10.31 7.52
CA ARG A 52 2.98 9.46 6.92
C ARG A 52 2.57 8.31 7.84
N TYR A 53 3.53 7.61 8.44
CA TYR A 53 3.21 6.51 9.37
C TYR A 53 2.60 7.01 10.67
N PHE A 54 3.07 8.13 11.20
CA PHE A 54 2.52 8.71 12.42
C PHE A 54 1.07 9.15 12.23
N VAL A 55 0.80 9.94 11.20
CA VAL A 55 -0.57 10.40 10.87
C VAL A 55 -1.46 9.22 10.53
N GLY A 56 -0.98 8.26 9.73
CA GLY A 56 -1.74 7.05 9.40
C GLY A 56 -2.11 6.26 10.65
N GLY A 57 -1.17 6.10 11.58
CA GLY A 57 -1.42 5.46 12.88
C GLY A 57 -2.48 6.20 13.69
N VAL A 58 -2.33 7.51 13.89
CA VAL A 58 -3.27 8.33 14.66
C VAL A 58 -4.68 8.33 14.05
N VAL A 59 -4.78 8.43 12.72
CA VAL A 59 -6.07 8.44 12.01
C VAL A 59 -6.73 7.08 12.09
N ILE A 60 -6.00 5.98 11.89
CA ILE A 60 -6.56 4.62 11.91
C ILE A 60 -6.88 4.17 13.34
N PHE A 61 -6.13 4.63 14.35
CA PHE A 61 -6.28 4.22 15.75
C PHE A 61 -7.73 4.24 16.29
N PRO A 62 -8.51 5.34 16.16
CA PRO A 62 -9.89 5.37 16.64
C PRO A 62 -10.81 4.40 15.88
N PHE A 63 -10.64 4.25 14.56
CA PHE A 63 -11.45 3.32 13.77
C PHE A 63 -11.12 1.88 14.13
N ALA A 64 -9.83 1.55 14.23
CA ALA A 64 -9.41 0.24 14.70
C ALA A 64 -10.05 -0.02 16.07
N TYR A 65 -9.90 0.90 17.03
CA TYR A 65 -10.46 0.72 18.39
C TYR A 65 -11.96 0.46 18.36
N PHE A 66 -12.74 1.25 17.62
CA PHE A 66 -14.19 1.13 17.62
C PHE A 66 -14.69 -0.13 16.88
N PHE A 67 -14.12 -0.43 15.70
CA PHE A 67 -14.58 -1.55 14.87
C PHE A 67 -14.05 -2.91 15.32
N GLU A 68 -12.79 -2.98 15.76
CA GLU A 68 -12.14 -4.27 16.00
C GLU A 68 -12.17 -4.71 17.46
N ARG A 69 -12.59 -3.86 18.42
CA ARG A 69 -12.54 -4.20 19.87
C ARG A 69 -13.15 -5.56 20.25
N ASN A 70 -14.16 -6.03 19.51
CA ASN A 70 -14.86 -7.27 19.81
C ASN A 70 -14.27 -8.51 19.12
N VAL A 71 -13.35 -8.33 18.15
CA VAL A 71 -12.82 -9.39 17.29
C VAL A 71 -11.33 -9.68 17.56
N ARG A 72 -10.66 -8.82 18.32
CA ARG A 72 -9.20 -8.89 18.54
C ARG A 72 -8.79 -10.12 19.37
N PRO A 73 -7.86 -10.96 18.87
CA PRO A 73 -7.15 -11.90 19.72
C PRO A 73 -6.27 -11.14 20.73
N LYS A 74 -6.00 -11.76 21.89
CA LYS A 74 -5.14 -11.15 22.93
C LYS A 74 -3.74 -10.96 22.35
N LEU A 75 -3.25 -9.72 22.36
CA LEU A 75 -1.91 -9.37 21.92
C LEU A 75 -0.89 -9.91 22.94
N THR A 76 -0.17 -10.98 22.59
CA THR A 76 0.95 -11.49 23.39
C THR A 76 2.23 -10.73 23.04
N PHE A 77 3.21 -10.72 23.93
CA PHE A 77 4.49 -10.05 23.67
C PHE A 77 5.23 -10.64 22.46
N ALA A 78 5.14 -11.96 22.25
CA ALA A 78 5.72 -12.62 21.09
C ALA A 78 5.08 -12.14 19.77
N LEU A 79 3.74 -12.12 19.70
CA LEU A 79 3.01 -11.62 18.52
C LEU A 79 3.32 -10.15 18.26
N PHE A 80 3.42 -9.34 19.31
CA PHE A 80 3.83 -7.94 19.19
C PHE A 80 5.22 -7.81 18.55
N LEU A 81 6.18 -8.60 19.01
CA LEU A 81 7.55 -8.56 18.51
C LEU A 81 7.64 -9.06 17.06
N GLU A 82 6.89 -10.12 16.70
CA GLU A 82 6.79 -10.58 15.31
C GLU A 82 6.24 -9.50 14.38
N ILE A 83 5.11 -8.88 14.73
CA ILE A 83 4.50 -7.80 13.94
C ILE A 83 5.45 -6.60 13.85
N PHE A 84 6.14 -6.28 14.95
CA PHE A 84 7.12 -5.19 14.99
C PHE A 84 8.28 -5.44 14.04
N VAL A 85 8.92 -6.62 14.11
CA VAL A 85 10.03 -6.99 13.23
C VAL A 85 9.59 -7.05 11.77
N LEU A 86 8.43 -7.64 11.49
CA LEU A 86 7.84 -7.70 10.15
C LEU A 86 7.58 -6.30 9.59
N SER A 87 7.02 -5.39 10.40
CA SER A 87 6.78 -4.00 9.99
C SER A 87 8.08 -3.24 9.78
N LEU A 88 9.09 -3.44 10.63
CA LEU A 88 10.36 -2.73 10.55
C LEU A 88 11.15 -3.15 9.31
N LEU A 89 11.32 -4.46 9.09
CA LEU A 89 12.12 -5.00 7.99
C LEU A 89 11.34 -5.02 6.67
N GLY A 90 10.06 -5.38 6.69
CA GLY A 90 9.26 -5.50 5.48
C GLY A 90 8.79 -4.14 4.96
N VAL A 91 8.12 -3.36 5.81
CA VAL A 91 7.37 -2.18 5.36
C VAL A 91 8.20 -0.90 5.51
N CYS A 92 8.78 -0.65 6.69
CA CYS A 92 9.55 0.56 6.94
C CYS A 92 10.79 0.63 6.06
N LEU A 93 11.59 -0.44 6.00
CA LEU A 93 12.82 -0.44 5.21
C LEU A 93 12.52 -0.28 3.70
N ALA A 94 11.57 -1.06 3.16
CA ALA A 94 11.21 -1.00 1.75
C ALA A 94 10.70 0.40 1.34
N VAL A 95 9.84 1.00 2.15
CA VAL A 95 9.28 2.33 1.86
C VAL A 95 10.34 3.42 1.96
N ASN A 96 11.23 3.37 2.97
CA ASN A 96 12.33 4.33 3.07
C ASN A 96 13.31 4.20 1.89
N MET A 97 13.68 2.97 1.50
CA MET A 97 14.56 2.74 0.34
C MET A 97 13.90 3.19 -0.97
N CYS A 98 12.59 3.00 -1.12
CA CYS A 98 11.84 3.44 -2.29
C CYS A 98 11.79 4.97 -2.41
N PHE A 99 11.51 5.68 -1.31
CA PHE A 99 11.53 7.14 -1.35
C PHE A 99 12.95 7.73 -1.44
N ALA A 100 13.94 7.03 -0.89
CA ALA A 100 15.35 7.40 -1.12
C ALA A 100 15.74 7.21 -2.58
N SER A 101 15.33 6.12 -3.24
CA SER A 101 15.62 5.89 -4.66
C SER A 101 14.91 6.88 -5.58
N MET A 102 13.71 7.37 -5.22
CA MET A 102 13.03 8.46 -5.93
C MET A 102 13.82 9.78 -5.94
N LYS A 103 14.77 9.98 -5.03
CA LYS A 103 15.67 11.14 -5.10
C LYS A 103 16.70 11.01 -6.24
N TYR A 104 17.01 9.77 -6.64
CA TYR A 104 18.02 9.44 -7.65
C TYR A 104 17.42 8.97 -8.97
N THR A 105 16.12 8.67 -9.01
CA THR A 105 15.42 8.05 -10.14
C THR A 105 14.05 8.70 -10.33
N SER A 106 13.46 8.56 -11.51
CA SER A 106 12.12 9.10 -11.77
C SER A 106 11.01 8.18 -11.22
N PRO A 107 9.82 8.72 -10.91
CA PRO A 107 8.66 7.91 -10.51
C PRO A 107 8.30 6.83 -11.54
N THR A 108 8.54 7.08 -12.83
CA THR A 108 8.33 6.11 -13.92
C THR A 108 9.24 4.88 -13.78
N PHE A 109 10.50 5.09 -13.37
CA PHE A 109 11.43 3.98 -13.12
C PHE A 109 10.98 3.13 -11.93
N VAL A 110 10.54 3.78 -10.85
CA VAL A 110 9.98 3.09 -9.67
C VAL A 110 8.73 2.29 -10.06
N ALA A 111 7.82 2.86 -10.85
CA ALA A 111 6.63 2.15 -11.34
C ALA A 111 6.99 0.91 -12.17
N ALA A 112 8.00 0.99 -13.03
CA ALA A 112 8.50 -0.15 -13.78
C ALA A 112 9.08 -1.24 -12.85
N MET A 113 9.83 -0.86 -11.81
CA MET A 113 10.35 -1.80 -10.81
C MET A 113 9.22 -2.48 -10.03
N LEU A 114 8.16 -1.76 -9.66
CA LEU A 114 7.01 -2.36 -8.98
C LEU A 114 6.34 -3.47 -9.81
N ASN A 115 6.28 -3.32 -11.14
CA ASN A 115 5.75 -4.37 -12.01
C ASN A 115 6.61 -5.64 -12.02
N THR A 116 7.93 -5.51 -11.78
CA THR A 116 8.83 -6.66 -11.70
C THR A 116 8.73 -7.44 -10.38
N ILE A 117 8.07 -6.88 -9.35
CA ILE A 117 7.91 -7.53 -8.04
C ILE A 117 7.27 -8.91 -8.22
N ALA A 118 6.19 -9.03 -8.99
CA ALA A 118 5.51 -10.30 -9.20
C ALA A 118 6.44 -11.36 -9.84
N SER A 119 7.25 -10.95 -10.82
CA SER A 119 8.23 -11.83 -11.46
C SER A 119 9.32 -12.28 -10.50
N ILE A 120 9.87 -11.36 -9.70
CA ILE A 120 10.88 -11.67 -8.67
C ILE A 120 10.29 -12.59 -7.61
N THR A 121 9.07 -12.31 -7.15
CA THR A 121 8.35 -13.17 -6.20
C THR A 121 8.18 -14.59 -6.75
N PHE A 122 7.82 -14.74 -8.02
CA PHE A 122 7.68 -16.07 -8.63
C PHE A 122 9.03 -16.80 -8.69
N ILE A 123 10.10 -16.12 -9.11
CA ILE A 123 11.45 -16.68 -9.15
C ILE A 123 11.91 -17.16 -7.76
N ILE A 124 11.54 -16.44 -6.70
CA ILE A 124 11.85 -16.82 -5.31
C ILE A 124 10.93 -17.96 -4.83
N ALA A 125 9.64 -17.92 -5.16
CA ALA A 125 8.65 -18.89 -4.70
C ALA A 125 8.85 -20.30 -5.26
N VAL A 126 9.28 -20.41 -6.52
CA VAL A 126 9.53 -21.70 -7.21
C VAL A 126 10.56 -22.59 -6.49
N PRO A 127 11.80 -22.14 -6.19
CA PRO A 127 12.78 -22.96 -5.46
C PRO A 127 12.36 -23.24 -4.01
N LEU A 128 11.57 -22.36 -3.40
CA LEU A 128 11.06 -22.55 -2.03
C LEU A 128 9.82 -23.47 -1.96
N ARG A 129 9.29 -23.96 -3.09
CA ARG A 129 8.02 -24.72 -3.18
C ARG A 129 6.83 -24.00 -2.52
N PHE A 130 6.77 -22.68 -2.66
CA PHE A 130 5.60 -21.87 -2.25
C PHE A 130 4.63 -21.56 -3.40
N ALA A 131 4.87 -22.14 -4.59
CA ALA A 131 4.05 -21.99 -5.79
C ALA A 131 3.02 -23.12 -5.94
#